data_AF-A0A402BQ40-F1
#
_entry.id   AF-A0A402BQ40-F1
#
_cell.length_a   1.000
_cell.length_b   1.000
_cell.length_c   1.000
_cell.angle_alpha   90.00
_cell.angle_beta   90.00
_cell.angle_gamma   90.00
#
_symmetry.space_group_name_H-M   'P 1'
#
loop_
_entity.id
_entity.type
_entity.pdbx_description
1 polymer ?
#
loop_
_entity_poly.entity_id
_entity_poly.type
_entity_poly.pdbx_seq_one_letter_code
_entity_poly.pdbx_strand_id
1 'polypeptide(L)'
;MKDIDLSAVISLMQTQNDYINQVYKIIYVLYTDLNVANNAEFQKFTVHFNSFMLSHARSEGFSKASEASQNNYVLLEKLIDSEILATAEQLEFAVIHLETAIKEPRIRTNLQILLLNQGILMLEETQLKIIETVETLLEKFRQTQLQN
;
A
#
# COMPACT_ATOMS: atom_id res chain seq x y z
N MET A 1 13.29 9.77 -27.94
CA MET A 1 12.39 9.76 -26.77
C MET A 1 12.85 8.62 -25.86
N LYS A 2 13.13 8.89 -24.59
CA LYS A 2 13.55 7.87 -23.61
C LYS A 2 12.29 7.25 -23.01
N ASP A 3 12.22 5.93 -23.01
CA ASP A 3 11.16 5.15 -22.38
C ASP A 3 11.12 5.43 -20.87
N ILE A 4 9.92 5.58 -20.31
CA ILE A 4 9.70 5.58 -18.86
C ILE A 4 9.76 4.12 -18.42
N ASP A 5 10.82 3.75 -17.72
CA ASP A 5 10.99 2.41 -17.15
C ASP A 5 10.22 2.32 -15.82
N LEU A 6 9.04 1.68 -15.87
CA LEU A 6 8.18 1.44 -14.70
C LEU A 6 8.53 0.13 -13.98
N SER A 7 9.55 -0.62 -14.43
CA SER A 7 9.88 -1.94 -13.87
C SER A 7 10.16 -1.89 -12.37
N ALA A 8 10.82 -0.83 -11.89
CA ALA A 8 11.08 -0.62 -10.47
C ALA A 8 9.79 -0.46 -9.66
N VAL A 9 8.83 0.31 -10.17
CA VAL A 9 7.51 0.53 -9.54
C VAL A 9 6.73 -0.78 -9.50
N ILE A 10 6.71 -1.51 -10.61
CA ILE A 10 6.02 -2.80 -10.72
C ILE A 10 6.64 -3.83 -9.75
N SER A 11 7.96 -3.90 -9.65
CA SER A 11 8.66 -4.79 -8.71
C SER A 11 8.32 -4.46 -7.25
N LEU A 12 8.21 -3.19 -6.90
CA LEU A 12 7.80 -2.77 -5.56
C LEU A 12 6.33 -3.13 -5.29
N MET A 13 5.44 -2.93 -6.26
CA MET A 13 4.02 -3.31 -6.13
C MET A 13 3.82 -4.82 -5.97
N GLN A 14 4.65 -5.63 -6.65
CA GLN A 14 4.67 -7.10 -6.46
C GLN A 14 5.15 -7.47 -5.06
N THR A 15 6.21 -6.82 -4.57
CA THR A 15 6.68 -7.03 -3.19
C THR A 15 5.59 -6.66 -2.17
N GLN A 16 4.86 -5.57 -2.41
CA GLN A 16 3.75 -5.15 -1.56
C GLN A 16 2.59 -6.15 -1.57
N ASN A 17 2.31 -6.80 -2.72
CA ASN A 17 1.34 -7.90 -2.81
C ASN A 17 1.72 -9.08 -1.91
N ASP A 18 2.99 -9.44 -1.85
CA ASP A 18 3.45 -10.53 -0.99
C ASP A 18 3.20 -10.22 0.48
N TYR A 19 3.44 -8.97 0.89
CA TYR A 19 3.13 -8.51 2.25
C TYR A 19 1.63 -8.43 2.51
N ILE A 20 0.81 -7.94 1.56
CA ILE A 20 -0.67 -7.94 1.66
C ILE A 20 -1.17 -9.36 1.92
N ASN A 21 -0.69 -10.34 1.16
CA ASN A 21 -1.10 -11.73 1.29
C ASN A 21 -0.72 -12.33 2.65
N GLN A 22 0.43 -11.94 3.20
CA GLN A 22 0.85 -12.36 4.55
C GLN A 22 -0.04 -11.73 5.62
N VAL A 23 -0.26 -10.42 5.55
CA VAL A 23 -1.12 -9.69 6.49
C VAL A 23 -2.55 -10.22 6.46
N TYR A 24 -3.11 -10.48 5.28
CA TYR A 24 -4.45 -11.03 5.13
C TYR A 24 -4.63 -12.38 5.83
N LYS A 25 -3.62 -13.27 5.74
CA LYS A 25 -3.62 -14.55 6.45
C LYS A 25 -3.63 -14.35 7.97
N ILE A 26 -2.86 -13.39 8.48
CA ILE A 26 -2.82 -13.06 9.91
C ILE A 26 -4.18 -12.53 10.38
N ILE A 27 -4.78 -11.61 9.62
CA ILE A 27 -6.12 -11.08 9.90
C ILE A 27 -7.15 -12.20 10.02
N TYR A 28 -7.12 -13.15 9.08
CA TYR A 28 -8.03 -14.29 9.11
C TYR A 28 -7.88 -15.14 10.38
N VAL A 29 -6.65 -15.38 10.83
CA VAL A 29 -6.39 -16.08 12.11
C VAL A 29 -6.90 -15.27 13.30
N LEU A 30 -6.69 -13.96 13.30
CA LEU A 30 -7.10 -13.06 14.38
C LEU A 30 -8.62 -12.99 14.59
N TYR A 31 -9.42 -13.26 13.55
CA TYR A 31 -10.88 -13.38 13.69
C TYR A 31 -11.32 -14.59 14.55
N THR A 32 -10.43 -15.55 14.80
CA THR A 32 -10.73 -16.68 15.70
C THR A 32 -10.58 -16.31 17.19
N ASP A 33 -9.88 -15.22 17.51
CA ASP A 33 -9.77 -14.70 18.88
C ASP A 33 -10.90 -13.69 19.15
N LEU A 34 -11.84 -14.05 20.01
CA LEU A 34 -12.99 -13.20 20.34
C LEU A 34 -12.62 -11.87 21.00
N ASN A 35 -11.47 -11.77 21.66
CA ASN A 35 -11.04 -10.48 22.21
C ASN A 35 -10.66 -9.52 21.08
N VAL A 36 -9.99 -10.04 20.05
CA VAL A 36 -9.57 -9.26 18.88
C VAL A 36 -10.73 -9.00 17.94
N ALA A 37 -11.52 -10.03 17.61
CA ALA A 37 -12.63 -9.93 16.67
C ALA A 37 -13.71 -8.93 17.13
N ASN A 38 -13.91 -8.79 18.44
CA ASN A 38 -14.87 -7.84 19.02
C ASN A 38 -14.28 -6.46 19.32
N ASN A 39 -12.98 -6.25 19.08
CA ASN A 39 -12.37 -4.93 19.27
C ASN A 39 -12.75 -4.01 18.09
N ALA A 40 -13.41 -2.89 18.39
CA ALA A 40 -13.92 -1.97 17.38
C ALA A 40 -12.82 -1.32 16.53
N GLU A 41 -11.65 -1.06 17.12
CA GLU A 41 -10.52 -0.48 16.39
C GLU A 41 -9.88 -1.51 15.46
N PHE A 42 -9.80 -2.78 15.88
CA PHE A 42 -9.38 -3.86 15.00
C PHE A 42 -10.35 -4.04 13.82
N GLN A 43 -11.66 -3.95 14.05
CA GLN A 43 -12.65 -3.99 12.97
C GLN A 43 -12.45 -2.84 11.98
N LYS A 44 -12.27 -1.60 12.45
CA LYS A 44 -11.97 -0.45 11.59
C LYS A 44 -10.67 -0.63 10.82
N PHE A 45 -9.63 -1.14 11.47
CA PHE A 45 -8.38 -1.53 10.81
C PHE A 45 -8.64 -2.46 9.64
N THR A 46 -9.42 -3.53 9.82
CA THR A 46 -9.71 -4.49 8.73
C THR A 46 -10.50 -3.86 7.57
N VAL A 47 -11.38 -2.90 7.85
CA VAL A 47 -12.12 -2.16 6.81
C VAL A 47 -11.15 -1.34 5.97
N HIS A 48 -10.29 -0.55 6.60
CA HIS A 48 -9.30 0.28 5.89
C HIS A 48 -8.25 -0.58 5.17
N PHE A 49 -7.83 -1.69 5.77
CA PHE A 49 -6.91 -2.63 5.11
C PHE A 49 -7.51 -3.25 3.85
N ASN A 50 -8.80 -3.59 3.86
CA ASN A 50 -9.49 -4.08 2.65
C ASN A 50 -9.57 -2.98 1.58
N SER A 51 -9.87 -1.74 1.96
CA SER A 51 -9.85 -0.60 1.03
C SER A 51 -8.46 -0.36 0.44
N PHE A 52 -7.41 -0.45 1.26
CA PHE A 52 -6.02 -0.40 0.83
C PHE A 52 -5.71 -1.48 -0.22
N MET A 53 -6.07 -2.74 0.05
CA MET A 53 -5.85 -3.85 -0.89
C MET A 53 -6.56 -3.63 -2.23
N LEU A 54 -7.79 -3.12 -2.22
CA LEU A 54 -8.54 -2.81 -3.45
C LEU A 54 -7.93 -1.65 -4.24
N SER A 55 -7.44 -0.61 -3.57
CA SER A 55 -6.73 0.51 -4.23
C SER A 55 -5.35 0.09 -4.76
N HIS A 56 -4.63 -0.75 -4.02
CA HIS A 56 -3.35 -1.32 -4.46
C HIS A 56 -3.50 -2.15 -5.74
N ALA A 57 -4.48 -3.07 -5.79
CA ALA A 57 -4.73 -3.89 -6.96
C ALA A 57 -5.04 -3.05 -8.22
N ARG A 58 -5.76 -1.92 -8.04
CA ARG A 58 -6.01 -0.95 -9.11
C ARG A 58 -4.73 -0.23 -9.54
N SER A 59 -3.92 0.23 -8.59
CA SER A 59 -2.63 0.88 -8.84
C SER A 59 -1.67 -0.02 -9.63
N GLU A 60 -1.59 -1.31 -9.26
CA GLU A 60 -0.76 -2.30 -9.97
C GLU A 60 -1.28 -2.56 -11.39
N GLY A 61 -2.59 -2.75 -11.55
CA GLY A 61 -3.22 -2.92 -12.86
C GLY A 61 -2.98 -1.72 -13.78
N PHE A 62 -3.09 -0.50 -13.24
CA PHE A 62 -2.83 0.73 -13.98
C PHE A 62 -1.35 0.86 -14.37
N SER A 63 -0.42 0.49 -13.48
CA SER A 63 1.01 0.54 -13.75
C SER A 63 1.41 -0.40 -14.89
N LYS A 64 0.90 -1.64 -14.88
CA LYS A 64 1.10 -2.61 -15.96
C LYS A 64 0.50 -2.13 -17.29
N ALA A 65 -0.69 -1.53 -17.25
CA ALA A 65 -1.32 -0.97 -18.45
C ALA A 65 -0.54 0.24 -19.01
N SER A 66 0.03 1.06 -18.13
CA SER A 66 0.83 2.23 -18.50
C SER A 66 2.17 1.84 -19.12
N GLU A 67 2.83 0.80 -18.60
CA GLU A 67 4.04 0.21 -19.19
C GLU A 67 3.78 -0.29 -20.62
N ALA A 68 2.62 -0.94 -20.85
CA ALA A 68 2.23 -1.42 -22.17
C ALA A 68 1.84 -0.31 -23.16
N SER A 69 1.42 0.86 -22.67
CA SER A 69 0.86 1.93 -23.51
C SER A 69 1.91 2.85 -24.17
N GLN A 70 3.20 2.73 -23.85
CA GLN A 70 4.30 3.58 -24.32
C GLN A 70 3.98 5.10 -24.36
N ASN A 71 4.54 5.86 -23.41
CA ASN A 71 4.57 7.33 -23.38
C ASN A 71 3.23 8.05 -23.10
N ASN A 72 2.71 7.93 -21.88
CA ASN A 72 1.71 8.88 -21.41
C ASN A 72 2.05 9.40 -20.01
N TYR A 73 2.78 10.51 -19.98
CA TYR A 73 3.03 11.30 -18.77
C TYR A 73 1.75 11.64 -17.99
N VAL A 74 0.66 11.94 -18.70
CA VAL A 74 -0.66 12.19 -18.10
C VAL A 74 -1.20 10.98 -17.34
N LEU A 75 -0.88 9.76 -17.80
CA LEU A 75 -1.25 8.54 -17.06
C LEU A 75 -0.38 8.39 -15.82
N LEU A 76 0.91 8.75 -15.88
CA LEU A 76 1.80 8.70 -14.73
C LEU A 76 1.41 9.70 -13.62
N GLU A 77 1.03 10.93 -13.98
CA GLU A 77 0.48 11.90 -13.01
C GLU A 77 -0.81 11.40 -12.38
N LYS A 78 -1.75 10.86 -13.19
CA LYS A 78 -2.98 10.25 -12.67
C LYS A 78 -2.71 9.07 -11.75
N LEU A 79 -1.73 8.23 -12.05
CA LEU A 79 -1.35 7.09 -11.22
C LEU A 79 -0.95 7.55 -9.81
N ILE A 80 -0.14 8.62 -9.70
CA ILE A 80 0.19 9.20 -8.39
C ILE A 80 -1.05 9.79 -7.74
N ASP A 81 -1.69 10.74 -8.41
CA ASP A 81 -2.68 11.63 -7.80
C ASP A 81 -3.92 10.88 -7.32
N SER A 82 -4.38 9.85 -8.05
CA SER A 82 -5.65 9.18 -7.73
C SER A 82 -5.51 7.78 -7.16
N GLU A 83 -4.45 7.03 -7.48
CA GLU A 83 -4.37 5.61 -7.11
C GLU A 83 -3.32 5.36 -6.02
N ILE A 84 -2.08 5.85 -6.18
CA ILE A 84 -1.01 5.62 -5.19
C ILE A 84 -1.28 6.41 -3.90
N LEU A 85 -1.66 7.69 -3.98
CA LEU A 85 -1.96 8.48 -2.79
C LEU A 85 -3.20 7.98 -2.05
N ALA A 86 -4.25 7.61 -2.78
CA ALA A 86 -5.44 7.01 -2.18
C ALA A 86 -5.13 5.66 -1.52
N THR A 87 -4.21 4.88 -2.09
CA THR A 87 -3.71 3.65 -1.48
C THR A 87 -2.98 3.95 -0.17
N ALA A 88 -2.07 4.93 -0.17
CA ALA A 88 -1.32 5.35 1.02
C ALA A 88 -2.23 5.85 2.15
N GLU A 89 -3.24 6.65 1.82
CA GLU A 89 -4.21 7.17 2.79
C GLU A 89 -4.99 6.04 3.49
N GLN A 90 -5.43 5.02 2.75
CA GLN A 90 -6.12 3.87 3.35
C GLN A 90 -5.20 3.05 4.26
N LEU A 91 -3.91 2.93 3.89
CA LEU A 91 -2.93 2.27 4.74
C LEU A 91 -2.69 3.06 6.04
N GLU A 92 -2.57 4.38 5.96
CA GLU A 92 -2.41 5.25 7.14
C GLU A 92 -3.60 5.12 8.11
N PHE A 93 -4.84 5.14 7.61
CA PHE A 93 -6.00 4.89 8.46
C PHE A 93 -5.97 3.51 9.11
N ALA A 94 -5.55 2.47 8.36
CA ALA A 94 -5.39 1.15 8.93
C ALA A 94 -4.36 1.18 10.09
N VAL A 95 -3.19 1.78 9.88
CA VAL A 95 -2.13 1.90 10.88
C VAL A 95 -2.65 2.55 12.17
N ILE A 96 -3.32 3.71 12.06
CA ILE A 96 -3.87 4.44 13.21
C ILE A 96 -4.81 3.56 14.04
N HIS A 97 -5.69 2.80 13.38
CA HIS A 97 -6.63 1.93 14.05
C HIS A 97 -5.96 0.71 14.69
N LEU A 98 -4.96 0.13 14.03
CA LEU A 98 -4.18 -0.97 14.60
C LEU A 98 -3.39 -0.53 15.84
N GLU A 99 -2.68 0.60 15.76
CA GLU A 99 -1.96 1.18 16.89
C GLU A 99 -2.89 1.47 18.06
N THR A 100 -4.10 1.93 17.78
CA THR A 100 -5.11 2.19 18.81
C THR A 100 -5.62 0.89 19.43
N ALA A 101 -5.87 -0.16 18.64
CA ALA A 101 -6.24 -1.48 19.14
C ALA A 101 -5.14 -2.08 20.05
N ILE A 102 -3.87 -1.92 19.68
CA ILE A 102 -2.71 -2.44 20.43
C ILE A 102 -2.52 -1.75 21.79
N LYS A 103 -3.12 -0.57 22.03
CA LYS A 103 -3.12 0.06 23.35
C LYS A 103 -3.89 -0.76 24.39
N GLU A 104 -4.83 -1.61 23.97
CA GLU A 104 -5.57 -2.51 24.86
C GLU A 104 -4.69 -3.72 25.27
N PRO A 105 -4.44 -3.96 26.58
CA PRO A 105 -3.52 -5.01 27.03
C PRO A 105 -3.89 -6.42 26.57
N ARG A 106 -5.20 -6.72 26.45
CA ARG A 106 -5.70 -8.03 26.00
C ARG A 106 -5.41 -8.29 24.53
N ILE A 107 -5.37 -7.24 23.73
CA ILE A 107 -5.04 -7.29 22.30
C ILE A 107 -3.53 -7.38 22.12
N ARG A 108 -2.78 -6.52 22.84
CA ARG A 108 -1.31 -6.44 22.75
C ARG A 108 -0.56 -7.73 23.06
N THR A 109 -1.13 -8.58 23.91
CA THR A 109 -0.51 -9.85 24.32
C THR A 109 -0.72 -10.97 23.29
N ASN A 110 -1.57 -10.75 22.28
CA ASN A 110 -1.75 -11.69 21.18
C ASN A 110 -0.54 -11.61 20.22
N LEU A 111 0.18 -12.71 20.05
CA LEU A 111 1.36 -12.77 19.18
C LEU A 111 1.04 -12.49 17.71
N GLN A 112 -0.15 -12.85 17.24
CA GLN A 112 -0.58 -12.57 15.87
C GLN A 112 -0.82 -11.08 15.65
N ILE A 113 -1.20 -10.32 16.69
CA ILE A 113 -1.28 -8.85 16.62
C ILE A 113 0.11 -8.23 16.47
N LEU A 114 1.13 -8.76 17.14
CA LEU A 114 2.50 -8.28 16.99
C LEU A 114 3.05 -8.56 15.58
N LEU A 115 2.79 -9.76 15.05
CA LEU A 115 3.14 -10.12 13.68
C LEU A 115 2.39 -9.24 12.66
N LEU A 116 1.11 -8.97 12.92
CA LEU A 116 0.30 -8.06 12.11
C LEU A 116 0.93 -6.66 12.06
N ASN A 117 1.30 -6.11 13.22
CA ASN A 117 1.94 -4.80 13.31
C ASN A 117 3.25 -4.75 12.51
N GLN A 118 4.08 -5.79 12.59
CA GLN A 118 5.28 -5.88 11.77
C GLN A 118 4.96 -5.92 10.26
N GLY A 119 3.95 -6.69 9.86
CA GLY A 119 3.51 -6.76 8.46
C GLY A 119 3.03 -5.42 7.93
N ILE A 120 2.32 -4.64 8.76
CA ILE A 120 1.88 -3.29 8.42
C ILE A 120 3.05 -2.32 8.25
N LEU A 121 4.06 -2.35 9.13
CA LEU A 121 5.27 -1.55 8.97
C LEU A 121 6.00 -1.82 7.65
N MET A 122 6.05 -3.08 7.21
CA MET A 122 6.64 -3.45 5.91
C MET A 122 5.81 -2.93 4.74
N LEU A 123 4.49 -2.89 4.87
CA LEU A 123 3.61 -2.29 3.87
C LEU A 123 3.79 -0.78 3.79
N GLU A 124 3.92 -0.09 4.92
CA GLU A 124 4.18 1.35 4.97
C GLU A 124 5.51 1.70 4.31
N GLU A 125 6.58 0.98 4.66
CA GLU A 125 7.89 1.20 4.07
C GLU A 125 7.88 0.97 2.55
N THR A 126 7.16 -0.07 2.10
CA THR A 126 7.05 -0.37 0.66
C THR A 126 6.19 0.67 -0.06
N GLN A 127 5.10 1.13 0.56
CA GLN A 127 4.24 2.19 -0.01
C GLN A 127 5.02 3.49 -0.19
N LEU A 128 5.83 3.87 0.80
CA LEU A 128 6.67 5.06 0.72
C LEU A 128 7.69 4.96 -0.43
N LYS A 129 8.37 3.81 -0.55
CA LYS A 129 9.30 3.57 -1.67
C LYS A 129 8.60 3.65 -3.03
N ILE A 130 7.36 3.17 -3.14
CA ILE A 130 6.56 3.31 -4.37
C ILE A 130 6.36 4.79 -4.67
N ILE A 131 5.87 5.59 -3.71
CA ILE A 131 5.64 7.03 -3.88
C ILE A 131 6.93 7.71 -4.35
N GLU A 132 8.03 7.55 -3.61
CA GLU A 132 9.32 8.18 -3.92
C GLU A 132 9.84 7.79 -5.32
N THR A 133 9.65 6.53 -5.71
CA THR A 133 10.08 6.04 -7.03
C THR A 133 9.28 6.68 -8.14
N VAL A 134 7.95 6.79 -8.01
CA VAL A 134 7.10 7.39 -9.04
C VAL A 134 7.30 8.90 -9.10
N GLU A 135 7.48 9.57 -7.97
CA GLU A 135 7.83 11.00 -7.91
C GLU A 135 9.16 11.28 -8.63
N THR A 136 10.18 10.45 -8.39
CA THR A 136 11.49 10.54 -9.06
C THR A 136 11.35 10.36 -10.59
N LEU A 137 10.49 9.44 -11.03
CA LEU A 137 10.22 9.22 -12.45
C LEU A 137 9.51 10.42 -13.08
N LEU A 138 8.53 11.01 -12.40
CA LEU A 138 7.86 12.23 -12.83
C LEU A 138 8.84 13.40 -12.94
N GLU A 139 9.71 13.59 -11.95
CA GLU A 139 10.68 14.69 -11.96
C GLU A 139 11.65 14.57 -13.14
N LYS A 140 12.22 13.37 -13.37
CA LYS A 140 13.09 13.11 -14.53
C LYS A 140 12.37 13.39 -15.85
N PHE A 141 11.09 13.04 -15.94
CA PHE A 141 10.30 13.31 -17.13
C PHE A 141 10.07 14.81 -17.34
N ARG A 142 9.67 15.55 -16.29
CA ARG A 142 9.51 17.01 -16.33
C ARG A 142 10.79 17.72 -16.78
N GLN A 143 11.94 17.32 -16.24
CA GLN A 143 13.24 17.87 -16.64
C GLN A 143 13.56 17.59 -18.11
N THR A 144 13.22 16.40 -18.61
CA THR A 144 13.43 16.02 -20.02
C THR A 144 12.51 16.81 -20.96
N GLN A 145 11.28 17.16 -20.54
CA GLN A 145 10.35 17.99 -21.32
C GLN A 145 10.78 19.47 -21.38
N LEU A 146 11.38 20.00 -20.30
CA LEU A 146 11.83 21.40 -20.25
C LEU A 146 13.16 21.65 -21.00
N GLN A 147 13.92 20.59 -21.30
CA GLN A 147 15.20 20.67 -22.02
C GLN A 147 15.09 20.44 -23.54
N ASN A 148 13.91 20.04 -24.04
CA ASN A 148 13.61 19.89 -25.48
C ASN A 148 12.69 21.02 -25.96
#